data_AF-A0A536FX68-F1
#
_entry.id   AF-A0A536FX68-F1
#
_cell.length_a   1.000
_cell.length_b   1.000
_cell.length_c   1.000
_cell.angle_alpha   90.00
_cell.angle_beta   90.00
_cell.angle_gamma   90.00
#
_symmetry.space_group_name_H-M   'P 1'
#
loop_
_entity.id
_entity.type
_entity.pdbx_description
1 polymer ?
#
loop_
_entity_poly.entity_id
_entity_poly.type
_entity_poly.pdbx_seq_one_letter_code
_entity_poly.pdbx_strand_id
1 'polypeptide(L)'
;MRRVAAVVILSILMPLAFAAPAAAAKPTREFLPAPEFVEFAAGELCDFPVRINVLINQEYGTTFFDEAGQPTRTIVSGRLILGLVNLYTSKSVVVNASGPGLVVYEGDNIRVTLRGRSLIFLPSDHILYLNTGQVVEFGNGTIQPVVLPVISRIGRRVDYCPILA
;
A
#
# COMPACT_ATOMS: atom_id res chain seq x y z
N MET A 1 48.69 1.41 67.75
CA MET A 1 49.65 2.10 66.85
C MET A 1 49.19 1.85 65.41
N ARG A 2 48.30 2.69 64.86
CA ARG A 2 48.61 3.80 63.94
C ARG A 2 49.45 3.36 62.72
N ARG A 3 48.79 3.12 61.58
CA ARG A 3 49.15 3.71 60.27
C ARG A 3 47.86 4.03 59.50
N VAL A 4 47.61 5.33 59.38
CA VAL A 4 46.63 5.98 58.49
C VAL A 4 47.25 6.09 57.09
N ALA A 5 46.38 6.27 56.08
CA ALA A 5 46.63 6.61 54.67
C ALA A 5 46.66 5.38 53.74
N ALA A 6 46.03 5.33 52.56
CA ALA A 6 45.43 6.37 51.74
C ALA A 6 44.34 5.78 50.81
N VAL A 7 43.38 6.63 50.49
CA VAL A 7 42.38 6.59 49.43
C VAL A 7 42.92 6.03 48.10
N VAL A 8 42.27 4.99 47.55
CA VAL A 8 42.11 4.79 46.10
C VAL A 8 40.71 4.22 45.83
N ILE A 9 39.72 5.10 45.80
CA ILE A 9 38.41 4.81 45.18
C ILE A 9 38.64 4.92 43.68
N LEU A 10 39.02 3.80 43.04
CA LEU A 10 39.27 3.73 41.61
C LEU A 10 37.93 3.63 40.86
N SER A 11 37.34 4.81 40.61
CA SER A 11 36.66 5.16 39.36
C SER A 11 35.80 4.08 38.69
N ILE A 12 34.59 3.86 39.21
CA ILE A 12 33.44 3.44 38.39
C ILE A 12 32.86 4.72 37.77
N LEU A 13 33.50 5.25 36.73
CA LEU A 13 32.87 6.22 35.83
C LEU A 13 32.39 5.42 34.63
N MET A 14 31.22 4.80 34.80
CA MET A 14 30.45 4.27 33.68
C MET A 14 29.91 5.50 32.94
N PRO A 15 30.37 5.83 31.70
CA PRO A 15 29.69 6.84 30.94
C PRO A 15 28.28 6.30 30.67
N LEU A 16 27.26 6.89 31.30
CA LEU A 16 25.91 6.82 30.78
C LEU A 16 26.01 7.45 29.40
N ALA A 17 26.19 6.61 28.37
CA ALA A 17 26.08 7.02 27.00
C ALA A 17 24.69 7.64 26.86
N PHE A 18 24.67 8.97 26.73
CA PHE A 18 23.49 9.70 26.30
C PHE A 18 23.13 9.13 24.93
N ALA A 19 22.20 8.17 24.89
CA ALA A 19 21.58 7.78 23.65
C ALA A 19 20.85 9.02 23.15
N ALA A 20 21.44 9.72 22.17
CA ALA A 20 20.74 10.77 21.46
C ALA A 20 19.44 10.16 20.93
N PRO A 21 18.27 10.80 21.15
CA PRO A 21 17.04 10.30 20.58
C PRO A 21 17.24 10.19 19.07
N ALA A 22 17.02 9.00 18.52
CA ALA A 22 17.10 8.80 17.08
C ALA A 22 16.10 9.73 16.41
N ALA A 23 16.60 10.77 15.75
CA ALA A 23 15.79 11.76 15.05
C ALA A 23 15.31 11.14 13.74
N ALA A 24 14.31 10.26 13.83
CA ALA A 24 13.66 9.71 12.65
C ALA A 24 12.88 10.82 11.95
N ALA A 25 13.08 10.96 10.63
CA ALA A 25 12.30 11.89 9.81
C ALA A 25 10.80 11.61 10.00
N LYS A 26 10.02 12.67 10.23
CA LYS A 26 8.58 12.55 10.41
C LYS A 26 7.94 12.00 9.13
N PRO A 27 7.02 11.03 9.20
CA PRO A 27 6.31 10.56 8.02
C PRO A 27 5.47 11.67 7.38
N THR A 28 5.38 11.66 6.05
CA THR A 28 4.54 12.58 5.28
C THR A 28 3.22 11.90 4.96
N ARG A 29 2.09 12.60 5.17
CA ARG A 29 0.76 12.08 4.89
C ARG A 29 0.05 12.96 3.86
N GLU A 30 -0.30 12.39 2.73
CA GLU A 30 -0.85 13.12 1.58
C GLU A 30 -2.06 12.41 1.02
N PHE A 31 -3.01 13.18 0.49
CA PHE A 31 -4.18 12.65 -0.20
C PHE A 31 -3.72 12.01 -1.52
N LEU A 32 -4.28 10.85 -1.86
CA LEU A 32 -4.00 10.18 -3.12
C LEU A 32 -5.11 10.52 -4.13
N PRO A 33 -4.88 11.43 -5.08
CA PRO A 33 -5.88 11.75 -6.08
C PRO A 33 -6.12 10.56 -6.99
N ALA A 34 -7.38 10.39 -7.40
CA ALA A 34 -7.81 9.43 -8.40
C ALA A 34 -8.68 10.16 -9.43
N PRO A 35 -8.68 9.74 -10.71
CA PRO A 35 -9.63 10.27 -11.68
C PRO A 35 -11.07 9.95 -11.26
N GLU A 36 -12.05 10.68 -11.78
CA GLU A 36 -13.47 10.41 -11.52
C GLU A 36 -13.87 9.00 -11.97
N PHE A 37 -13.33 8.55 -13.11
CA PHE A 37 -13.50 7.20 -13.61
C PHE A 37 -12.33 6.79 -14.50
N VAL A 38 -12.24 5.48 -14.75
CA VAL A 38 -11.40 4.87 -15.79
C VAL A 38 -12.26 3.92 -16.61
N GLU A 39 -12.05 3.90 -17.91
CA GLU A 39 -12.73 2.98 -18.83
C GLU A 39 -11.75 1.99 -19.42
N PHE A 40 -12.25 0.78 -19.66
CA PHE A 40 -11.56 -0.29 -20.32
C PHE A 40 -12.43 -0.81 -21.46
N ALA A 41 -11.82 -0.99 -22.63
CA ALA A 41 -12.48 -1.56 -23.79
C ALA A 41 -12.86 -3.03 -23.57
N ALA A 42 -13.75 -3.54 -24.42
CA ALA A 42 -14.04 -4.97 -24.46
C ALA A 42 -12.75 -5.76 -24.73
N GLY A 43 -12.56 -6.84 -23.98
CA GLY A 43 -11.36 -7.67 -24.04
C GLY A 43 -10.17 -7.11 -23.27
N GLU A 44 -10.26 -5.96 -22.58
CA GLU A 44 -9.20 -5.51 -21.68
C GLU A 44 -9.36 -6.12 -20.29
N LEU A 45 -10.51 -5.94 -19.64
CA LEU A 45 -10.81 -6.55 -18.33
C LEU A 45 -11.81 -7.71 -18.42
N CYS A 46 -12.88 -7.51 -19.18
CA CYS A 46 -13.96 -8.48 -19.41
C CYS A 46 -14.28 -8.50 -20.92
N ASP A 47 -15.10 -9.45 -21.38
CA ASP A 47 -15.53 -9.54 -22.79
C ASP A 47 -16.39 -8.34 -23.27
N PHE A 48 -16.74 -7.42 -22.37
CA PHE A 48 -17.51 -6.20 -22.61
C PHE A 48 -16.79 -5.00 -22.00
N PRO A 49 -17.06 -3.77 -22.48
CA PRO A 49 -16.43 -2.57 -21.94
C PRO A 49 -16.87 -2.29 -20.50
N VAL A 50 -15.90 -1.97 -19.65
CA VAL A 50 -16.10 -1.72 -18.21
C VAL A 50 -15.69 -0.29 -17.86
N ARG A 51 -16.57 0.42 -17.16
CA ARG A 51 -16.20 1.68 -16.46
C ARG A 51 -16.08 1.43 -14.96
N ILE A 52 -14.98 1.90 -14.38
CA ILE A 52 -14.77 1.95 -12.93
C ILE A 52 -14.91 3.41 -12.49
N ASN A 53 -15.99 3.73 -11.80
CA ASN A 53 -16.23 5.06 -11.21
C ASN A 53 -15.67 5.12 -9.80
N VAL A 54 -15.01 6.22 -9.45
CA VAL A 54 -14.56 6.53 -8.10
C VAL A 54 -15.67 7.29 -7.37
N LEU A 55 -16.50 6.57 -6.62
CA LEU A 55 -17.67 7.13 -5.95
C LEU A 55 -17.29 7.86 -4.65
N ILE A 56 -16.32 7.31 -3.92
CA ILE A 56 -15.72 7.94 -2.73
C ILE A 56 -14.22 7.67 -2.78
N ASN A 57 -13.42 8.73 -2.71
CA ASN A 57 -11.98 8.65 -2.47
C ASN A 57 -11.61 9.53 -1.27
N GLN A 58 -11.18 8.87 -0.20
CA GLN A 58 -10.60 9.47 0.99
C GLN A 58 -9.32 8.72 1.35
N GLU A 59 -8.56 8.28 0.35
CA GLU A 59 -7.31 7.58 0.53
C GLU A 59 -6.15 8.54 0.78
N TYR A 60 -5.29 8.14 1.70
CA TYR A 60 -4.07 8.86 2.03
C TYR A 60 -2.89 7.91 2.03
N GLY A 61 -1.79 8.34 1.42
CA GLY A 61 -0.49 7.72 1.54
C GLY A 61 0.24 8.30 2.74
N THR A 62 0.76 7.44 3.62
CA THR A 62 1.69 7.84 4.69
C THR A 62 3.07 7.26 4.39
N THR A 63 3.98 8.10 3.94
CA THR A 63 5.33 7.73 3.49
C THR A 63 6.33 7.92 4.62
N PHE A 64 7.15 6.90 4.85
CA PHE A 64 8.23 6.88 5.85
C PHE A 64 9.56 6.95 5.13
N PHE A 65 10.55 7.60 5.75
CA PHE A 65 11.86 7.86 5.17
C PHE A 65 12.99 7.32 6.04
N ASP A 66 14.12 6.99 5.44
CA ASP A 66 15.36 6.70 6.17
C ASP A 66 16.09 8.00 6.59
N GLU A 67 17.25 7.86 7.23
CA GLU A 67 18.07 8.99 7.66
C GLU A 67 18.60 9.84 6.50
N ALA A 68 18.73 9.25 5.30
CA ALA A 68 19.12 9.95 4.08
C ALA A 68 17.94 10.64 3.38
N GLY A 69 16.72 10.55 3.96
CA GLY A 69 15.50 11.13 3.40
C GLY A 69 14.90 10.34 2.25
N GLN A 70 15.35 9.09 2.02
CA GLN A 70 14.80 8.23 0.96
C GLN A 70 13.57 7.49 1.45
N PRO A 71 12.52 7.34 0.61
CA PRO A 71 11.31 6.64 1.00
C PRO A 71 11.59 5.13 1.23
N THR A 72 11.18 4.61 2.37
CA THR A 72 11.37 3.20 2.75
C THR A 72 10.09 2.39 2.63
N ARG A 73 8.95 3.00 2.99
CA ARG A 73 7.63 2.41 2.84
C ARG A 73 6.53 3.45 2.80
N THR A 74 5.43 3.11 2.15
CA THR A 74 4.20 3.92 2.15
C THR A 74 3.01 3.06 2.54
N ILE A 75 2.24 3.54 3.51
CA ILE A 75 0.96 2.91 3.89
C ILE A 75 -0.16 3.69 3.21
N VAL A 76 -0.90 3.02 2.34
CA VAL A 76 -2.13 3.55 1.74
C VAL A 76 -3.31 3.07 2.58
N SER A 77 -4.11 4.02 3.05
CA SER A 77 -5.30 3.71 3.84
C SER A 77 -6.34 4.81 3.71
N GLY A 78 -7.59 4.47 3.98
CA GLY A 78 -8.70 5.40 3.87
C GLY A 78 -9.94 4.69 3.36
N ARG A 79 -10.89 5.47 2.85
CA ARG A 79 -12.13 4.95 2.27
C ARG A 79 -12.09 5.07 0.76
N LEU A 80 -12.22 3.93 0.08
CA LEU A 80 -12.36 3.83 -1.37
C LEU A 80 -13.59 3.00 -1.71
N ILE A 81 -14.56 3.65 -2.36
CA ILE A 81 -15.78 3.00 -2.87
C ILE A 81 -15.81 3.21 -4.38
N LEU A 82 -15.94 2.11 -5.12
CA LEU A 82 -15.91 2.10 -6.58
C LEU A 82 -17.23 1.57 -7.14
N GLY A 83 -17.67 2.11 -8.27
CA GLY A 83 -18.81 1.60 -9.04
C GLY A 83 -18.33 0.96 -10.32
N LEU A 84 -18.51 -0.35 -10.46
CA LEU A 84 -18.16 -1.09 -11.68
C LEU A 84 -19.39 -1.16 -12.58
N VAL A 85 -19.25 -0.81 -13.86
CA VAL A 85 -20.37 -0.69 -14.81
C VAL A 85 -20.01 -1.42 -16.11
N ASN A 86 -20.89 -2.31 -16.56
CA ASN A 86 -20.89 -2.82 -17.92
C ASN A 86 -21.54 -1.77 -18.84
N LEU A 87 -20.79 -1.20 -19.78
CA LEU A 87 -21.28 -0.11 -20.63
C LEU A 87 -22.24 -0.58 -21.74
N TYR A 88 -22.31 -1.87 -22.04
CA TYR A 88 -23.30 -2.41 -22.99
C TYR A 88 -24.68 -2.57 -22.36
N THR A 89 -24.74 -3.09 -21.13
CA THR A 89 -26.02 -3.44 -20.48
C THR A 89 -26.46 -2.42 -19.43
N SER A 90 -25.58 -1.47 -19.06
CA SER A 90 -25.75 -0.57 -17.90
C SER A 90 -25.84 -1.29 -16.55
N LYS A 91 -25.56 -2.60 -16.50
CA LYS A 91 -25.49 -3.36 -15.24
C LYS A 91 -24.33 -2.83 -14.41
N SER A 92 -24.58 -2.62 -13.12
CA SER A 92 -23.57 -2.04 -12.22
C SER A 92 -23.56 -2.68 -10.85
N VAL A 93 -22.41 -2.56 -10.18
CA VAL A 93 -22.21 -3.00 -8.80
C VAL A 93 -21.30 -2.02 -8.07
N VAL A 94 -21.63 -1.72 -6.82
CA VAL A 94 -20.80 -0.91 -5.94
C VAL A 94 -19.94 -1.82 -5.09
N VAL A 95 -18.63 -1.54 -5.05
CA VAL A 95 -17.65 -2.31 -4.30
C VAL A 95 -16.92 -1.43 -3.31
N ASN A 96 -16.77 -1.93 -2.08
CA ASN A 96 -15.86 -1.36 -1.11
C ASN A 96 -14.48 -2.00 -1.28
N ALA A 97 -13.51 -1.17 -1.68
CA ALA A 97 -12.11 -1.51 -1.91
C ALA A 97 -11.16 -0.79 -0.92
N SER A 98 -11.65 -0.48 0.29
CA SER A 98 -10.93 0.29 1.33
C SER A 98 -9.86 -0.53 2.08
N GLY A 99 -9.44 -1.67 1.53
CA GLY A 99 -8.39 -2.50 2.11
C GLY A 99 -7.04 -1.79 2.07
N PRO A 100 -6.27 -1.74 3.17
CA PRO A 100 -5.02 -0.98 3.19
C PRO A 100 -3.95 -1.61 2.31
N GLY A 101 -3.12 -0.76 1.70
CA GLY A 101 -1.93 -1.12 0.95
C GLY A 101 -0.66 -0.80 1.73
N LEU A 102 0.34 -1.67 1.64
CA LEU A 102 1.71 -1.40 2.09
C LEU A 102 2.63 -1.49 0.88
N VAL A 103 3.27 -0.39 0.53
CA VAL A 103 4.35 -0.33 -0.45
C VAL A 103 5.67 -0.36 0.31
N VAL A 104 6.56 -1.28 -0.04
CA VAL A 104 7.95 -1.29 0.42
C VAL A 104 8.84 -1.00 -0.77
N TYR A 105 9.74 -0.04 -0.62
CA TYR A 105 10.69 0.34 -1.67
C TYR A 105 11.97 -0.49 -1.53
N GLU A 106 12.33 -1.21 -2.58
CA GLU A 106 13.44 -2.16 -2.64
C GLU A 106 14.36 -1.78 -3.83
N GLY A 107 15.03 -0.62 -3.71
CA GLY A 107 15.81 -0.03 -4.79
C GLY A 107 14.88 0.51 -5.90
N ASP A 108 15.10 0.08 -7.14
CA ASP A 108 14.24 0.41 -8.29
C ASP A 108 12.92 -0.38 -8.29
N ASN A 109 12.78 -1.37 -7.40
CA ASN A 109 11.57 -2.19 -7.30
C ASN A 109 10.69 -1.75 -6.13
N ILE A 110 9.43 -2.11 -6.22
CA ILE A 110 8.48 -2.01 -5.12
C ILE A 110 7.80 -3.35 -4.87
N ARG A 111 7.54 -3.62 -3.59
CA ARG A 111 6.65 -4.68 -3.14
C ARG A 111 5.37 -4.06 -2.60
N VAL A 112 4.24 -4.36 -3.24
CA VAL A 112 2.93 -3.87 -2.82
C VAL A 112 2.19 -5.01 -2.16
N THR A 113 1.77 -4.82 -0.91
CA THR A 113 0.94 -5.76 -0.16
C THR A 113 -0.41 -5.13 0.10
N LEU A 114 -1.43 -5.63 -0.59
CA LEU A 114 -2.82 -5.22 -0.41
C LEU A 114 -3.49 -6.17 0.58
N ARG A 115 -4.21 -5.63 1.57
CA ARG A 115 -4.87 -6.41 2.62
C ARG A 115 -6.34 -6.07 2.74
N GLY A 116 -7.12 -7.00 3.28
CA GLY A 116 -8.55 -6.83 3.43
C GLY A 116 -9.25 -6.89 2.07
N ARG A 117 -10.14 -5.93 1.81
CA ARG A 117 -10.92 -5.85 0.58
C ARG A 117 -10.23 -4.96 -0.43
N SER A 118 -9.62 -5.54 -1.45
CA SER A 118 -8.87 -4.80 -2.48
C SER A 118 -9.37 -5.20 -3.86
N LEU A 119 -9.70 -4.19 -4.69
CA LEU A 119 -10.07 -4.43 -6.08
C LEU A 119 -8.78 -4.56 -6.89
N ILE A 120 -8.65 -5.66 -7.62
CA ILE A 120 -7.52 -5.95 -8.48
C ILE A 120 -8.05 -5.92 -9.92
N PHE A 121 -7.43 -5.09 -10.74
CA PHE A 121 -7.72 -5.00 -12.18
C PHE A 121 -6.39 -4.92 -12.94
N LEU A 122 -6.14 -5.89 -13.82
CA LEU A 122 -4.98 -5.91 -14.70
C LEU A 122 -5.47 -6.13 -16.14
N PRO A 123 -5.45 -5.09 -16.98
CA PRO A 123 -5.85 -5.17 -18.38
C PRO A 123 -5.04 -6.19 -19.19
N SER A 124 -3.75 -6.37 -18.85
CA SER A 124 -2.88 -7.33 -19.52
C SER A 124 -3.28 -8.79 -19.28
N ASP A 125 -3.94 -9.07 -18.16
CA ASP A 125 -4.29 -10.43 -17.74
C ASP A 125 -5.80 -10.70 -17.81
N HIS A 126 -6.60 -9.76 -18.30
CA HIS A 126 -8.07 -9.84 -18.39
C HIS A 126 -8.72 -10.19 -17.04
N ILE A 127 -8.26 -9.54 -15.97
CA ILE A 127 -8.75 -9.80 -14.61
C ILE A 127 -9.43 -8.57 -14.01
N LEU A 128 -10.61 -8.80 -13.43
CA LEU A 128 -11.32 -7.84 -12.58
C LEU A 128 -11.95 -8.59 -11.40
N TYR A 129 -11.32 -8.50 -10.23
CA TYR A 129 -11.82 -9.19 -9.05
C TYR A 129 -11.60 -8.41 -7.76
N LEU A 130 -12.46 -8.63 -6.77
CA LEU A 130 -12.19 -8.20 -5.40
C LEU A 130 -11.59 -9.37 -4.62
N ASN A 131 -10.43 -9.12 -4.02
CA ASN A 131 -9.85 -10.01 -3.04
C ASN A 131 -10.31 -9.62 -1.64
N THR A 132 -10.71 -10.59 -0.82
CA THR A 132 -10.81 -10.43 0.64
C THR A 132 -9.74 -11.29 1.29
N GLY A 133 -8.63 -10.68 1.72
CA GLY A 133 -7.47 -11.37 2.26
C GLY A 133 -6.18 -10.59 2.03
N GLN A 134 -5.16 -11.21 1.45
CA GLN A 134 -3.91 -10.54 1.08
C GLN A 134 -3.55 -10.80 -0.38
N VAL A 135 -3.08 -9.77 -1.08
CA VAL A 135 -2.43 -9.86 -2.40
C VAL A 135 -1.06 -9.22 -2.27
N VAL A 136 -0.04 -9.87 -2.83
CA VAL A 136 1.31 -9.32 -2.92
C VAL A 136 1.67 -9.20 -4.39
N GLU A 137 2.11 -8.02 -4.77
CA GLU A 137 2.57 -7.66 -6.10
C GLU A 137 4.01 -7.17 -6.01
N PHE A 138 4.79 -7.39 -7.06
CA PHE A 138 6.20 -7.03 -7.06
C PHE A 138 6.70 -6.71 -8.46
N GLY A 139 7.50 -5.65 -8.58
CA GLY A 139 8.14 -5.28 -9.83
C GLY A 139 8.69 -3.86 -9.78
N ASN A 140 9.17 -3.38 -10.92
CA ASN A 140 9.65 -2.01 -11.08
C ASN A 140 8.45 -1.04 -11.14
N GLY A 141 8.46 0.02 -10.32
CA GLY A 141 7.40 1.03 -10.36
C GLY A 141 7.39 2.02 -9.20
N THR A 142 6.54 3.04 -9.30
CA THR A 142 6.20 4.02 -8.27
C THR A 142 4.75 3.84 -7.78
N ILE A 143 4.20 4.70 -6.91
CA ILE A 143 2.88 4.43 -6.28
C ILE A 143 1.68 4.74 -7.22
N GLN A 144 1.88 5.15 -8.47
CA GLN A 144 0.76 5.58 -9.32
C GLN A 144 0.94 5.30 -10.82
N PRO A 145 -0.14 4.88 -11.50
CA PRO A 145 -0.71 3.55 -11.32
C PRO A 145 0.29 2.52 -11.83
N VAL A 146 0.72 1.60 -10.96
CA VAL A 146 1.63 0.54 -11.38
C VAL A 146 0.85 -0.75 -11.49
N VAL A 147 0.83 -1.27 -12.71
CA VAL A 147 0.39 -2.62 -13.01
C VAL A 147 1.54 -3.54 -12.62
N LEU A 148 1.52 -4.06 -11.39
CA LEU A 148 2.51 -5.03 -10.93
C LEU A 148 1.96 -6.44 -11.05
N PRO A 149 2.77 -7.42 -11.48
CA PRO A 149 2.35 -8.80 -11.46
C PRO A 149 2.10 -9.27 -10.02
N VAL A 150 1.02 -10.04 -9.84
CA VAL A 150 0.67 -10.65 -8.56
C VAL A 150 1.58 -11.87 -8.32
N ILE A 151 2.38 -11.83 -7.26
CA ILE A 151 3.31 -12.92 -6.89
C ILE A 151 2.75 -13.83 -5.79
N SER A 152 1.79 -13.36 -4.99
CA SER A 152 1.14 -14.18 -3.96
C SER A 152 -0.27 -13.68 -3.68
N ARG A 153 -1.16 -14.61 -3.34
CA ARG A 153 -2.55 -14.30 -2.96
C ARG A 153 -3.08 -15.29 -1.94
N ILE A 154 -3.76 -14.75 -0.93
CA ILE A 154 -4.44 -15.49 0.13
C ILE A 154 -5.84 -14.90 0.30
N GLY A 155 -6.83 -15.75 0.54
CA GLY A 155 -8.19 -15.34 0.87
C GLY A 155 -9.22 -15.67 -0.22
N ARG A 156 -10.36 -14.97 -0.17
CA ARG A 156 -11.50 -15.22 -1.07
C ARG A 156 -11.50 -14.23 -2.24
N ARG A 157 -11.65 -14.77 -3.45
CA ARG A 157 -11.83 -14.00 -4.68
C ARG A 157 -13.30 -13.93 -5.07
N VAL A 158 -13.74 -12.77 -5.51
CA VAL A 158 -15.01 -12.59 -6.23
C VAL A 158 -14.69 -11.96 -7.58
N ASP A 159 -14.91 -12.72 -8.64
CA ASP A 159 -14.77 -12.26 -10.02
C ASP A 159 -16.00 -11.44 -10.42
N TYR A 160 -15.79 -10.25 -10.97
CA TYR A 160 -16.87 -9.34 -11.35
C TYR A 160 -17.27 -9.43 -12.81
N CYS A 161 -16.47 -10.03 -13.70
CA CYS A 161 -16.88 -10.16 -15.10
C CYS A 161 -18.17 -10.99 -15.23
N PRO A 162 -18.33 -12.16 -14.58
CA PRO A 162 -19.60 -12.91 -14.60
C PRO A 162 -20.74 -12.19 -13.89
N ILE A 163 -20.44 -11.36 -12.88
CA ILE A 163 -21.45 -10.60 -12.15
C ILE A 163 -21.99 -9.45 -13.01
N LEU A 164 -21.15 -8.86 -13.85
CA LEU A 164 -21.47 -7.73 -14.71
C LEU A 164 -21.97 -8.14 -16.11
N ALA A 165 -21.81 -9.40 -16.50
CA ALA A 165 -22.36 -9.98 -17.72
C ALA A 165 -23.90 -9.92 -17.76
#